data_AF-A0A354H126-F1
#
_entry.id   AF-A0A354H126-F1
#
_cell.length_a   1.000
_cell.length_b   1.000
_cell.length_c   1.000
_cell.angle_alpha   90.00
_cell.angle_beta   90.00
_cell.angle_gamma   90.00
#
_symmetry.space_group_name_H-M   'P 1'
#
loop_
_entity.id
_entity.type
_entity.pdbx_description
1 polymer ?
#
loop_
_entity_poly.entity_id
_entity_poly.type
_entity_poly.pdbx_seq_one_letter_code
_entity_poly.pdbx_strand_id
1 'polypeptide(L)'
;MRGADAPPLFASACAEWVRDYVRPNAEVLTGILEELLPPGTTPFKRYLTGFSIMGQCLHYMHCKPVVQLLMGDEYAQITPEAVAAHVTEFSLAALGLKAPRPKTARAARGKS
;
A
#
# COMPACT_ATOMS: atom_id res chain seq x y z
N MET A 1 10.68 -32.40 -32.73
CA MET A 1 11.49 -31.86 -31.62
C MET A 1 11.34 -30.35 -31.66
N ARG A 2 10.48 -29.77 -30.81
CA ARG A 2 10.20 -28.32 -30.79
C ARG A 2 11.28 -27.62 -29.95
N GLY A 3 11.97 -26.65 -30.55
CA GLY A 3 12.81 -25.71 -29.81
C GLY A 3 11.94 -24.93 -28.84
N ALA A 4 12.30 -24.98 -27.57
CA ALA A 4 11.66 -24.19 -26.53
C ALA A 4 12.16 -22.75 -26.65
N ASP A 5 11.28 -21.84 -27.03
CA ASP A 5 11.47 -20.40 -26.86
C ASP A 5 11.75 -20.13 -25.38
N ALA A 6 13.01 -19.81 -25.06
CA ALA A 6 13.31 -19.22 -23.77
C ALA A 6 12.53 -17.89 -23.68
N PRO A 7 11.85 -17.61 -22.55
CA PRO A 7 11.16 -16.33 -22.41
C PRO A 7 12.15 -15.19 -22.61
N PRO A 8 11.73 -14.07 -23.23
CA PRO A 8 12.63 -12.94 -23.49
C PRO A 8 13.32 -12.53 -22.18
N LEU A 9 14.59 -12.12 -22.26
CA LEU A 9 15.45 -11.82 -21.10
C LEU A 9 14.79 -10.89 -20.06
N PHE A 10 13.92 -9.98 -20.52
CA PHE A 10 13.13 -9.12 -19.64
C PHE A 10 12.08 -9.90 -18.81
N ALA A 11 11.40 -10.87 -19.41
CA ALA A 11 10.44 -11.71 -18.71
C ALA A 11 11.11 -12.61 -17.67
N SER A 12 12.32 -13.13 -17.95
CA SER A 12 13.10 -13.86 -16.94
C SER A 12 13.58 -12.92 -15.83
N ALA A 13 14.14 -11.75 -16.15
CA ALA A 13 14.60 -10.78 -15.14
C ALA A 13 13.46 -10.28 -14.24
N CYS A 14 12.28 -9.99 -14.80
CA CYS A 14 11.09 -9.64 -14.02
C CYS A 14 10.64 -10.81 -13.12
N ALA A 15 10.65 -12.04 -13.62
CA ALA A 15 10.29 -13.21 -12.82
C ALA A 15 11.27 -13.44 -11.67
N GLU A 16 12.57 -13.26 -11.89
CA GLU A 16 13.60 -13.33 -10.86
C GLU A 16 13.41 -12.24 -9.80
N TRP A 17 13.22 -10.98 -10.22
CA TRP A 17 12.94 -9.89 -9.29
C TRP A 17 11.68 -10.14 -8.45
N VAL A 18 10.61 -10.64 -9.08
CA VAL A 18 9.38 -10.99 -8.35
C VAL A 18 9.65 -12.10 -7.34
N ARG A 19 10.36 -13.16 -7.73
CA ARG A 19 10.67 -14.29 -6.86
C ARG A 19 11.56 -13.88 -5.68
N ASP A 20 12.61 -13.12 -5.95
CA ASP A 20 13.69 -12.90 -4.99
C ASP A 20 13.42 -11.68 -4.08
N TYR A 21 12.62 -10.72 -4.54
CA TYR A 21 12.37 -9.47 -3.81
C TYR A 21 10.90 -9.19 -3.53
N VAL A 22 10.01 -9.36 -4.51
CA VAL A 22 8.58 -8.99 -4.32
C VAL A 22 7.86 -10.02 -3.47
N ARG A 23 8.05 -11.31 -3.77
CA ARG A 23 7.33 -12.41 -3.13
C ARG A 23 7.58 -12.49 -1.62
N PRO A 24 8.81 -12.40 -1.10
CA PRO A 24 9.04 -12.42 0.35
C PRO A 24 8.29 -11.30 1.08
N ASN A 25 8.27 -10.09 0.52
CA ASN A 25 7.56 -8.96 1.09
C ASN A 25 6.02 -9.15 1.03
N ALA A 26 5.52 -9.70 -0.09
CA ALA A 26 4.11 -10.03 -0.23
C ALA A 26 3.69 -11.10 0.79
N GLU A 27 4.51 -12.14 1.00
CA GLU A 27 4.26 -13.21 1.95
C GLU A 27 4.18 -12.68 3.38
N VAL A 28 5.11 -11.83 3.80
CA VAL A 28 5.06 -11.17 5.13
C VAL A 28 3.76 -10.39 5.30
N LEU A 29 3.40 -9.53 4.35
CA LEU A 29 2.17 -8.74 4.45
C LEU A 29 0.92 -9.64 4.46
N THR A 30 0.89 -10.69 3.64
CA THR A 30 -0.23 -11.62 3.65
C THR A 30 -0.32 -12.43 4.93
N GLY A 31 0.80 -12.80 5.57
CA GLY A 31 0.79 -13.44 6.89
C GLY A 31 0.19 -12.53 7.96
N ILE A 32 0.61 -11.26 8.00
CA ILE A 32 0.02 -10.26 8.91
C ILE A 32 -1.49 -10.12 8.65
N LEU A 33 -1.91 -10.01 7.39
CA LEU A 33 -3.32 -9.88 7.04
C LEU A 33 -4.14 -11.13 7.35
N GLU A 34 -3.52 -12.31 7.38
CA GLU A 34 -4.20 -13.54 7.81
C GLU A 34 -4.58 -13.51 9.28
N GLU A 35 -3.70 -12.95 10.13
CA GLU A 35 -3.97 -12.78 11.56
C GLU A 35 -5.01 -11.70 11.83
N LEU A 36 -5.07 -10.67 10.98
CA LEU A 36 -5.91 -9.49 11.20
C LEU A 36 -7.30 -9.57 10.57
N LEU A 37 -7.46 -10.29 9.46
CA LEU A 37 -8.72 -10.35 8.72
C LEU A 37 -9.66 -11.43 9.29
N PRO A 38 -10.99 -11.30 9.08
CA PRO A 38 -11.93 -12.31 9.54
C PRO A 38 -11.57 -13.74 9.06
N PRO A 39 -11.77 -14.76 9.90
CA PRO A 39 -11.60 -16.15 9.51
C PRO A 39 -12.40 -16.47 8.24
N GLY A 40 -11.80 -17.20 7.31
CA GLY A 40 -12.41 -17.54 6.02
C GLY A 40 -12.22 -16.49 4.91
N THR A 41 -11.51 -15.39 5.19
CA THR A 41 -11.09 -14.46 4.12
C THR A 41 -10.24 -15.18 3.07
N THR A 42 -10.68 -15.14 1.81
CA THR A 42 -10.01 -15.86 0.73
C THR A 42 -8.61 -15.31 0.44
N PRO A 43 -7.67 -16.12 -0.07
CA PRO A 43 -6.35 -15.65 -0.47
C PRO A 43 -6.41 -14.49 -1.46
N PHE A 44 -7.33 -14.57 -2.44
CA PHE A 44 -7.54 -13.50 -3.41
C PHE A 44 -7.92 -12.17 -2.75
N LYS A 45 -8.88 -12.19 -1.81
CA LYS A 45 -9.28 -10.98 -1.10
C LYS A 45 -8.15 -10.43 -0.24
N ARG A 46 -7.36 -11.31 0.38
CA ARG A 46 -6.16 -10.94 1.15
C ARG A 46 -5.12 -10.23 0.29
N TYR A 47 -4.85 -10.75 -0.92
CA TYR A 47 -3.98 -10.08 -1.89
C TYR A 47 -4.52 -8.71 -2.32
N LEU A 48 -5.82 -8.59 -2.61
CA LEU A 48 -6.42 -7.29 -2.95
C LEU A 48 -6.29 -6.28 -1.81
N THR A 49 -6.47 -6.71 -0.56
CA THR A 49 -6.24 -5.87 0.62
C THR A 49 -4.77 -5.45 0.69
N GLY A 50 -3.82 -6.40 0.55
CA GLY A 50 -2.39 -6.11 0.53
C GLY A 50 -1.99 -5.11 -0.56
N PHE A 51 -2.51 -5.27 -1.78
CA PHE A 51 -2.28 -4.33 -2.88
C PHE A 51 -2.85 -2.95 -2.61
N SER A 52 -3.97 -2.85 -1.91
CA SER A 52 -4.55 -1.56 -1.51
C SER A 52 -3.67 -0.83 -0.49
N ILE A 53 -3.03 -1.57 0.42
CA ILE A 53 -2.06 -1.03 1.39
C ILE A 53 -0.79 -0.59 0.67
N MET A 54 -0.19 -1.48 -0.13
CA MET A 54 1.03 -1.19 -0.88
C MET A 54 0.85 -0.05 -1.89
N GLY A 55 -0.31 0.02 -2.56
CA GLY A 55 -0.63 1.07 -3.52
C GLY A 55 -0.58 2.47 -2.90
N GLN A 56 -0.95 2.61 -1.62
CA GLN A 56 -0.80 3.88 -0.90
C GLN A 56 0.67 4.24 -0.71
N CYS A 57 1.52 3.31 -0.26
CA CYS A 57 2.96 3.55 -0.15
C CYS A 57 3.60 3.91 -1.50
N LEU A 58 3.25 3.16 -2.55
CA LEU A 58 3.75 3.38 -3.91
C LEU A 58 3.29 4.71 -4.50
N HIS A 59 2.13 5.23 -4.13
CA HIS A 59 1.66 6.54 -4.56
C HIS A 59 2.64 7.66 -4.14
N TYR A 60 3.08 7.67 -2.88
CA TYR A 60 4.03 8.67 -2.39
C TYR A 60 5.40 8.59 -3.07
N MET A 61 5.79 7.40 -3.54
CA MET A 61 7.04 7.18 -4.25
C MET A 61 6.95 7.52 -5.75
N HIS A 62 6.00 6.93 -6.46
CA HIS A 62 5.88 7.07 -7.92
C HIS A 62 5.28 8.40 -8.35
N CYS A 63 4.40 8.99 -7.53
CA CYS A 63 3.76 10.28 -7.82
C CYS A 63 4.51 11.45 -7.18
N LYS A 64 5.76 11.28 -6.75
CA LYS A 64 6.55 12.29 -6.03
C LYS A 64 6.46 13.71 -6.64
N PRO A 65 6.65 13.93 -7.96
CA PRO A 65 6.54 15.29 -8.52
C PRO A 65 5.15 15.91 -8.35
N VAL A 66 4.10 15.09 -8.47
CA VAL A 66 2.71 15.54 -8.28
C VAL A 66 2.47 15.91 -6.82
N VAL A 67 2.92 15.06 -5.89
CA VAL A 67 2.79 15.31 -4.44
C VAL A 67 3.58 16.55 -4.04
N GLN A 68 4.78 16.75 -4.58
CA GLN A 68 5.60 17.95 -4.34
C GLN A 68 4.91 19.23 -4.81
N LEU A 69 4.39 19.25 -6.04
CA LEU A 69 3.69 20.41 -6.58
C LEU A 69 2.40 20.71 -5.81
N LEU A 70 1.69 19.67 -5.37
CA LEU A 70 0.45 19.80 -4.62
C LEU A 70 0.67 20.32 -3.20
N MET A 71 1.69 19.81 -2.52
CA MET A 71 1.94 20.08 -1.10
C MET A 71 2.88 21.25 -0.85
N GLY A 72 3.66 21.72 -1.83
CA GLY A 72 4.62 22.81 -1.59
C GLY A 72 5.59 22.48 -0.46
N ASP A 73 5.74 23.40 0.50
CA ASP A 73 6.69 23.28 1.61
C ASP A 73 6.35 22.12 2.55
N GLU A 74 5.07 21.78 2.69
CA GLU A 74 4.62 20.64 3.51
C GLU A 74 5.18 19.29 3.00
N TYR A 75 5.62 19.21 1.74
CA TYR A 75 6.26 18.01 1.22
C TYR A 75 7.49 17.58 2.03
N ALA A 76 8.19 18.53 2.68
CA ALA A 76 9.33 18.23 3.54
C ALA A 76 8.99 17.27 4.71
N GLN A 77 7.71 17.14 5.06
CA GLN A 77 7.23 16.22 6.09
C GLN A 77 7.00 14.79 5.59
N ILE A 78 7.01 14.57 4.26
CA ILE A 78 6.83 13.24 3.67
C ILE A 78 8.15 12.45 3.81
N THR A 79 8.28 11.71 4.90
CA THR A 79 9.35 10.74 5.13
C THR A 79 8.81 9.30 5.04
N PRO A 80 9.67 8.29 4.81
CA PRO A 80 9.25 6.89 4.87
C PRO A 80 8.53 6.52 6.18
N GLU A 81 9.00 7.04 7.31
CA GLU A 81 8.42 6.79 8.63
C GLU A 81 7.04 7.44 8.77
N ALA A 82 6.89 8.68 8.32
CA ALA A 82 5.62 9.39 8.35
C ALA A 82 4.57 8.69 7.45
N VAL A 83 4.96 8.28 6.25
CA VAL A 83 4.09 7.55 5.32
C VAL A 83 3.73 6.17 5.89
N ALA A 84 4.71 5.42 6.42
CA ALA A 84 4.45 4.11 7.02
C ALA A 84 3.47 4.22 8.20
N ALA A 85 3.71 5.15 9.12
CA ALA A 85 2.80 5.39 10.25
C ALA A 85 1.38 5.75 9.76
N HIS A 86 1.27 6.68 8.80
CA HIS A 86 -0.01 7.07 8.23
C HIS A 86 -0.75 5.89 7.58
N VAL A 87 -0.08 5.14 6.70
CA VAL A 87 -0.70 4.02 5.97
C VAL A 87 -1.09 2.90 6.92
N THR A 88 -0.28 2.59 7.94
CA THR A 88 -0.64 1.61 8.97
C THR A 88 -1.89 2.05 9.72
N GLU A 89 -1.94 3.28 10.22
CA GLU A 89 -3.12 3.78 10.94
C GLU A 89 -4.37 3.81 10.06
N PHE A 90 -4.23 4.27 8.82
CA PHE A 90 -5.31 4.34 7.86
C PHE A 90 -5.86 2.94 7.56
N SER A 91 -4.96 1.99 7.32
CA SER A 91 -5.33 0.60 6.98
C SER A 91 -5.99 -0.10 8.18
N LEU A 92 -5.43 0.03 9.38
CA LEU A 92 -6.05 -0.55 10.60
C LEU A 92 -7.44 0.03 10.86
N ALA A 93 -7.64 1.33 10.66
CA ALA A 93 -8.96 1.94 10.79
C ALA A 93 -9.93 1.42 9.71
N ALA A 94 -9.49 1.29 8.46
CA ALA A 94 -10.30 0.75 7.36
C ALA A 94 -10.69 -0.72 7.56
N LEU A 95 -9.83 -1.48 8.26
CA LEU A 95 -10.10 -2.87 8.66
C LEU A 95 -10.95 -2.98 9.94
N GLY A 96 -11.34 -1.86 10.57
CA GLY A 96 -12.13 -1.85 11.79
C GLY A 96 -11.35 -2.20 13.07
N LEU A 97 -10.02 -2.23 12.99
CA LEU A 97 -9.12 -2.59 14.11
C LEU A 97 -8.70 -1.37 14.95
N LYS A 98 -8.96 -0.15 14.46
CA LYS A 98 -8.79 1.11 15.18
C LYS A 98 -10.05 1.95 15.00
N ALA A 99 -10.43 2.71 16.02
CA ALA A 99 -11.53 3.66 15.90
C ALA A 99 -11.27 4.62 14.72
N PRO A 100 -12.27 4.90 13.86
CA PRO A 100 -12.11 5.89 12.80
C PRO A 100 -11.67 7.21 13.39
N ARG A 101 -10.78 7.94 12.69
CA ARG A 101 -10.45 9.31 13.10
C ARG A 101 -11.77 10.09 13.23
N PRO A 102 -12.05 10.71 14.40
CA PRO A 102 -13.30 11.43 14.58
C PRO A 102 -13.39 12.49 13.51
N LYS A 103 -14.55 12.57 12.84
CA LYS A 103 -14.84 13.70 11.96
C LYS A 103 -14.79 14.93 12.86
N THR A 104 -13.77 15.77 12.71
CA THR A 104 -13.81 17.11 13.30
C THR A 104 -15.10 17.74 12.78
N ALA A 105 -16.06 17.98 13.67
CA ALA A 105 -17.30 18.65 13.33
C ALA A 105 -16.89 19.92 12.57
N ARG A 106 -17.39 20.05 11.34
CA ARG A 106 -17.17 21.25 10.52
C ARG A 106 -17.50 22.43 11.41
N ALA A 107 -16.48 23.18 11.85
CA ALA A 107 -16.66 24.34 12.70
C ALA A 107 -17.79 25.16 12.08
N ALA A 108 -18.86 25.36 12.84
CA ALA A 108 -20.01 26.11 12.42
C ALA A 108 -19.49 27.43 11.85
N ARG A 109 -19.56 27.56 10.52
CA ARG A 109 -19.20 28.79 9.83
C ARG A 109 -20.28 29.78 10.24
N GLY A 110 -20.00 30.51 11.32
CA GLY A 110 -20.82 31.59 11.81
C GLY A 110 -21.10 32.53 10.65
N LYS A 111 -22.39 32.76 10.39
CA LYS A 111 -22.82 33.95 9.68
C LYS A 111 -22.52 35.12 10.62
N SER A 112 -21.65 36.01 10.18
CA SER A 112 -21.68 37.43 10.57
C SER A 112 -21.46 38.26 9.32
#